data_AF-A0A926QCF9-F1
#
_entry.id   AF-A0A926QCF9-F1
#
_cell.length_a   1.000
_cell.length_b   1.000
_cell.length_c   1.000
_cell.angle_alpha   90.00
_cell.angle_beta   90.00
_cell.angle_gamma   90.00
#
_symmetry.space_group_name_H-M   'P 1'
#
loop_
_entity.id
_entity.type
_entity.pdbx_description
1 polymer ?
#
loop_
_entity_poly.entity_id
_entity_poly.type
_entity_poly.pdbx_seq_one_letter_code
_entity_poly.pdbx_strand_id
1 'polypeptide(L)'
;MSPSETLAHNSAMRISGAGRTDDAAKTQKALGSIVLGFELIIVVLIGLAIFGLGLLEPRELGLYIGGGLALVQIIGLGTMRIGRVGIIVGWIAHALMLLCAFILPMALIVGLLFTALWVYCMIKGAQIDRGRIAHFAAMGR
;
A
#
# COMPACT_ATOMS: atom_id res chain seq x y z
N MET A 1 37.51 -15.08 22.27
CA MET A 1 37.29 -13.87 21.46
C MET A 1 37.87 -12.68 22.17
N SER A 2 38.73 -11.92 21.50
CA SER A 2 39.19 -10.61 21.99
C SER A 2 38.02 -9.61 22.04
N PRO A 3 38.01 -8.60 22.95
CA PRO A 3 36.99 -7.55 22.97
C PRO A 3 36.79 -6.86 21.62
N SER A 4 37.86 -6.68 20.83
CA SER A 4 37.80 -6.15 19.47
C SER A 4 37.11 -7.09 18.48
N GLU A 5 37.23 -8.40 18.70
CA GLU A 5 36.66 -9.47 17.89
C GLU A 5 35.15 -9.61 18.14
N THR A 6 34.71 -9.51 19.39
CA THR A 6 33.28 -9.46 19.74
C THR A 6 32.63 -8.18 19.24
N LEU A 7 33.35 -7.05 19.29
CA LEU A 7 32.87 -5.78 18.73
C LEU A 7 32.76 -5.84 17.21
N ALA A 8 33.76 -6.40 16.51
CA ALA A 8 33.73 -6.62 15.07
C ALA A 8 32.62 -7.60 14.68
N HIS A 9 32.43 -8.68 15.44
CA HIS A 9 31.38 -9.67 15.20
C HIS A 9 29.97 -9.07 15.37
N ASN A 10 29.75 -8.26 16.41
CA ASN A 10 28.49 -7.53 16.59
C ASN A 10 28.28 -6.44 15.54
N SER A 11 29.34 -5.75 15.11
CA SER A 11 29.28 -4.74 14.05
C SER A 11 28.93 -5.39 12.71
N ALA A 12 29.55 -6.53 12.40
CA ALA A 12 29.24 -7.33 11.23
C ALA A 12 27.81 -7.88 11.30
N MET A 13 27.36 -8.44 12.43
CA MET A 13 25.96 -8.88 12.59
C MET A 13 24.96 -7.73 12.48
N ARG A 14 25.31 -6.51 12.90
CA ARG A 14 24.46 -5.33 12.76
C ARG A 14 24.44 -4.81 11.33
N ILE A 15 25.56 -4.80 10.63
CA ILE A 15 25.67 -4.40 9.22
C ILE A 15 24.96 -5.42 8.32
N SER A 16 25.13 -6.71 8.59
CA SER A 16 24.44 -7.81 7.90
C SER A 16 22.96 -7.94 8.32
N GLY A 17 22.61 -7.52 9.54
CA GLY A 17 21.28 -7.65 10.13
C GLY A 17 20.38 -6.41 10.02
N ALA A 18 20.89 -5.29 9.49
CA ALA A 18 20.18 -4.02 9.37
C ALA A 18 18.93 -4.06 8.45
N GLY A 19 18.68 -5.15 7.72
CA GLY A 19 17.48 -5.33 6.88
C GLY A 19 16.32 -6.08 7.52
N ARG A 20 16.49 -6.74 8.67
CA ARG A 20 15.62 -7.85 9.09
C ARG A 20 14.15 -7.49 9.35
N THR A 21 13.85 -6.23 9.69
CA THR A 21 12.47 -5.74 9.91
C THR A 21 11.84 -5.17 8.63
N ASP A 22 12.62 -4.55 7.75
CA ASP A 22 12.11 -4.09 6.45
C ASP A 22 11.91 -5.26 5.49
N ASP A 23 12.81 -6.24 5.53
CA ASP A 23 12.68 -7.52 4.85
C ASP A 23 11.41 -8.26 5.26
N ALA A 24 10.94 -8.13 6.49
CA ALA A 24 9.79 -8.91 6.96
C ALA A 24 8.44 -8.53 6.32
N ALA A 25 8.36 -7.42 5.57
CA ALA A 25 7.14 -6.99 4.90
C ALA A 25 7.38 -6.53 3.44
N LYS A 26 8.54 -6.86 2.84
CA LYS A 26 8.91 -6.38 1.50
C LYS A 26 7.90 -6.79 0.43
N THR A 27 7.50 -8.06 0.39
CA THR A 27 6.58 -8.55 -0.65
C THR A 27 5.21 -7.94 -0.44
N GLN A 28 4.72 -7.89 0.80
CA GLN A 28 3.44 -7.27 1.11
C GLN A 28 3.39 -5.78 0.71
N LYS A 29 4.43 -5.01 1.05
CA LYS A 29 4.53 -3.58 0.69
C LYS A 29 4.59 -3.38 -0.82
N ALA A 30 5.35 -4.22 -1.54
CA ALA A 30 5.44 -4.15 -3.00
C ALA A 30 4.09 -4.40 -3.66
N LEU A 31 3.40 -5.49 -3.30
CA LEU A 31 2.07 -5.79 -3.83
C LEU A 31 1.06 -4.68 -3.50
N GLY A 32 1.06 -4.19 -2.26
CA GLY A 32 0.20 -3.06 -1.86
C GLY A 32 0.48 -1.79 -2.68
N SER A 33 1.75 -1.48 -2.95
CA SER A 33 2.10 -0.30 -3.76
C SER A 33 1.61 -0.39 -5.21
N ILE A 34 1.61 -1.61 -5.80
CA ILE A 34 1.08 -1.84 -7.15
C ILE A 34 -0.43 -1.60 -7.15
N VAL A 35 -1.16 -2.14 -6.17
CA VAL A 35 -2.61 -1.97 -6.05
C VAL A 35 -2.98 -0.49 -5.90
N LEU A 36 -2.33 0.25 -4.99
CA LEU A 36 -2.58 1.69 -4.84
C LEU A 36 -2.20 2.50 -6.08
N GLY A 37 -1.14 2.11 -6.79
CA GLY A 37 -0.71 2.80 -8.01
C GLY A 37 -1.73 2.71 -9.13
N PHE A 38 -2.33 1.54 -9.34
CA PHE A 38 -3.43 1.38 -10.31
C PHE A 38 -4.72 2.07 -9.82
N GLU A 39 -5.01 1.97 -8.53
CA GLU A 39 -6.17 2.63 -7.92
C GLU A 39 -6.11 4.15 -8.09
N LEU A 40 -4.92 4.76 -7.97
CA LEU A 40 -4.71 6.19 -8.22
C LEU A 40 -5.20 6.60 -9.62
N ILE A 41 -4.91 5.79 -10.64
CA ILE A 41 -5.36 6.06 -12.02
C ILE A 41 -6.90 6.01 -12.08
N ILE A 42 -7.50 5.00 -11.46
CA ILE A 42 -8.95 4.80 -11.44
C ILE A 42 -9.65 5.96 -10.73
N VAL A 43 -9.12 6.41 -9.60
CA VAL A 43 -9.61 7.57 -8.84
C VAL A 43 -9.66 8.83 -9.70
N VAL A 44 -8.59 9.10 -10.45
CA VAL A 44 -8.52 10.27 -11.34
C VAL A 44 -9.59 10.16 -12.43
N LEU A 45 -9.76 8.98 -13.01
CA LEU A 45 -10.79 8.74 -14.03
C LEU A 45 -12.20 8.88 -13.46
N ILE A 46 -12.45 8.44 -12.22
CA ILE A 46 -13.74 8.62 -11.54
C ILE A 46 -14.03 10.10 -11.31
N GLY A 47 -13.05 10.88 -10.84
CA GLY A 47 -13.20 12.33 -10.68
C GLY A 47 -13.54 13.03 -12.00
N LEU A 48 -12.84 12.65 -13.08
CA LEU A 48 -13.10 13.16 -14.42
C LEU A 48 -14.49 12.73 -14.94
N ALA A 49 -14.93 11.50 -14.66
CA ALA A 49 -16.24 11.01 -15.04
C ALA A 49 -17.37 11.74 -14.29
N ILE A 50 -17.22 11.95 -12.97
CA ILE A 50 -18.19 12.72 -12.17
C ILE A 50 -18.30 14.15 -12.70
N PHE A 51 -17.17 14.79 -13.03
CA PHE A 51 -17.14 16.11 -13.64
C PHE A 51 -17.78 16.13 -15.03
N GLY A 52 -17.38 15.20 -15.91
CA GLY A 52 -17.83 15.14 -17.30
C GLY A 52 -19.30 14.77 -17.46
N LEU A 53 -19.83 13.95 -16.55
CA LEU A 53 -21.25 13.61 -16.47
C LEU A 53 -22.08 14.69 -15.74
N GLY A 54 -21.43 15.65 -15.07
CA GLY A 54 -22.10 16.72 -14.33
C GLY A 54 -22.96 16.20 -13.17
N LEU A 55 -22.51 15.15 -12.47
CA LEU A 55 -23.31 14.48 -11.42
C LEU A 55 -23.44 15.28 -10.12
N LEU A 56 -22.67 16.36 -9.97
CA LEU A 56 -22.66 17.23 -8.79
C LEU A 56 -22.86 18.69 -9.23
N GLU A 57 -23.52 19.47 -8.38
CA GLU A 57 -23.55 20.92 -8.49
C GLU A 57 -22.92 21.56 -7.24
N PRO A 58 -21.90 22.41 -7.38
CA PRO A 58 -21.19 22.79 -8.61
C PRO A 58 -20.40 21.64 -9.24
N ARG A 59 -20.28 21.63 -10.58
CA ARG A 59 -19.62 20.55 -11.35
C ARG A 59 -18.16 20.32 -10.94
N GLU A 60 -17.49 21.40 -10.57
CA GLU A 60 -16.10 21.44 -10.12
C GLU A 60 -15.84 20.54 -8.90
N LEU A 61 -16.88 20.24 -8.10
CA LEU A 61 -16.80 19.30 -6.98
C LEU A 61 -16.28 17.93 -7.40
N GLY A 62 -16.61 17.45 -8.62
CA GLY A 62 -16.07 16.20 -9.13
C GLY A 62 -14.55 16.20 -9.24
N LEU A 63 -13.95 17.33 -9.65
CA LEU A 63 -12.51 17.50 -9.75
C LEU A 63 -11.86 17.64 -8.36
N TYR A 64 -12.50 18.36 -7.43
CA TYR A 64 -11.99 18.48 -6.07
C TYR A 64 -12.02 17.14 -5.32
N ILE A 65 -13.09 16.36 -5.47
CA ILE A 65 -13.20 15.02 -4.87
C ILE A 65 -12.16 14.09 -5.48
N GLY A 66 -12.08 14.01 -6.81
CA GLY A 66 -11.11 13.17 -7.51
C GLY A 66 -9.66 13.54 -7.20
N GLY A 67 -9.34 14.84 -7.23
CA GLY A 67 -8.02 15.38 -6.91
C GLY A 67 -7.63 15.18 -5.44
N GLY A 68 -8.57 15.39 -4.51
CA GLY A 68 -8.36 15.15 -3.09
C GLY A 68 -8.09 13.67 -2.78
N LEU A 69 -8.87 12.77 -3.36
CA LEU A 69 -8.64 11.33 -3.23
C LEU A 69 -7.30 10.91 -3.86
N ALA A 70 -6.94 11.48 -5.02
CA ALA A 70 -5.65 11.22 -5.67
C ALA A 70 -4.48 11.67 -4.78
N LEU A 71 -4.60 12.81 -4.10
CA LEU A 71 -3.60 13.28 -3.14
C LEU A 71 -3.46 12.30 -1.97
N VAL A 72 -4.57 11.80 -1.41
CA VAL A 72 -4.55 10.77 -0.35
C VAL A 72 -3.81 9.51 -0.84
N GLN A 73 -4.04 9.10 -2.08
CA GLN A 73 -3.36 7.94 -2.66
C GLN A 73 -1.86 8.15 -2.85
N ILE A 74 -1.44 9.35 -3.28
CA ILE A 74 -0.02 9.71 -3.40
C ILE A 74 0.65 9.67 -2.02
N ILE A 75 -0.01 10.21 -0.99
CA ILE A 75 0.46 10.14 0.40
C ILE A 75 0.53 8.68 0.85
N GLY A 76 -0.47 7.85 0.53
CA GLY A 76 -0.46 6.41 0.77
C GLY A 76 0.73 5.70 0.14
N LEU A 77 1.03 6.02 -1.12
CA LEU A 77 2.19 5.48 -1.85
C LEU A 77 3.52 5.85 -1.16
N GLY A 78 3.66 7.13 -0.78
CA GLY A 78 4.85 7.62 -0.08
C GLY A 78 5.02 6.97 1.30
N THR A 79 3.92 6.81 2.04
CA THR A 79 3.91 6.22 3.39
C THR A 79 4.01 4.70 3.39
N MET A 80 3.76 4.01 2.26
CA MET A 80 4.00 2.57 2.12
C MET A 80 5.47 2.18 2.33
N ARG A 81 6.39 3.13 2.12
CA ARG A 81 7.81 2.96 2.45
C ARG A 81 8.10 3.10 3.95
N ILE A 82 7.21 3.75 4.70
CA ILE A 82 7.39 4.16 6.11
C ILE A 82 6.63 3.21 7.06
N GLY A 83 7.02 1.93 7.05
CA GLY A 83 6.54 0.94 8.02
C GLY A 83 5.07 0.50 7.85
N ARG A 84 4.35 0.32 8.97
CA ARG A 84 2.96 -0.18 8.99
C ARG A 84 1.92 0.90 8.64
N VAL A 85 2.32 2.17 8.62
CA VAL A 85 1.43 3.32 8.39
C VAL A 85 0.80 3.24 7.00
N GLY A 86 1.56 2.85 5.98
CA GLY A 86 1.03 2.75 4.62
C GLY A 86 -0.13 1.76 4.46
N ILE A 87 -0.17 0.70 5.27
CA ILE A 87 -1.30 -0.26 5.24
C ILE A 87 -2.58 0.41 5.72
N ILE A 88 -2.50 1.21 6.78
CA ILE A 88 -3.64 1.97 7.33
C ILE A 88 -4.11 2.99 6.30
N VAL A 89 -3.18 3.72 5.68
CA VAL A 89 -3.52 4.72 4.65
C VAL A 89 -4.16 4.06 3.43
N GLY A 90 -3.69 2.88 3.00
CA GLY A 90 -4.32 2.13 1.92
C GLY A 90 -5.76 1.73 2.23
N TRP A 91 -6.04 1.29 3.47
CA TRP A 91 -7.42 1.03 3.90
C TRP A 91 -8.31 2.28 3.86
N ILE A 92 -7.78 3.42 4.31
CA ILE A 92 -8.49 4.70 4.23
C ILE A 92 -8.78 5.04 2.77
N ALA A 93 -7.82 4.85 1.87
CA ALA A 93 -8.00 5.12 0.46
C ALA A 93 -9.08 4.23 -0.19
N HIS A 94 -9.14 2.94 0.15
CA HIS A 94 -10.21 2.06 -0.32
C HIS A 94 -11.59 2.45 0.23
N ALA A 95 -11.66 2.83 1.52
CA ALA A 95 -12.91 3.32 2.10
C ALA A 95 -13.41 4.58 1.38
N LEU A 96 -12.49 5.51 1.10
CA LEU A 96 -12.76 6.73 0.34
C LEU A 96 -13.19 6.44 -1.11
N MET A 97 -12.57 5.47 -1.78
CA MET A 97 -13.00 5.03 -3.11
C MET A 97 -14.43 4.47 -3.08
N LEU A 98 -14.74 3.59 -2.12
CA LEU A 98 -16.07 3.01 -1.99
C LEU A 98 -17.12 4.09 -1.66
N LEU A 99 -16.73 5.16 -0.96
CA LEU A 99 -17.59 6.33 -0.77
C LEU A 99 -17.88 7.06 -2.09
N CYS A 100 -16.89 7.21 -2.97
CA CYS A 100 -17.11 7.78 -4.31
C CYS A 100 -18.09 6.96 -5.16
N ALA A 101 -18.19 5.64 -4.92
CA ALA A 101 -19.11 4.77 -5.62
C ALA A 101 -20.59 5.06 -5.31
N PHE A 102 -20.92 5.79 -4.24
CA PHE A 102 -22.30 6.27 -4.03
C PHE A 102 -22.70 7.36 -5.04
N ILE A 103 -21.74 8.18 -5.49
CA ILE A 103 -21.97 9.24 -6.47
C ILE A 103 -21.96 8.64 -7.90
N LEU A 104 -21.00 7.75 -8.16
CA LEU A 104 -20.89 7.04 -9.43
C LEU A 104 -21.02 5.53 -9.19
N PRO A 105 -22.25 4.97 -9.17
CA PRO A 105 -22.50 3.55 -8.88
C PRO A 105 -21.71 2.57 -9.75
N MET A 106 -21.41 2.94 -10.99
CA MET A 106 -20.59 2.12 -11.89
C MET A 106 -19.15 1.93 -11.39
N ALA A 107 -18.63 2.85 -10.57
CA ALA A 107 -17.32 2.72 -9.93
C ALA A 107 -17.30 1.68 -8.81
N LEU A 108 -18.46 1.26 -8.29
CA LEU A 108 -18.58 0.31 -7.18
C LEU A 108 -17.94 -1.04 -7.52
N ILE A 109 -18.19 -1.54 -8.74
CA ILE A 109 -17.65 -2.82 -9.19
C ILE A 109 -16.12 -2.77 -9.18
N VAL A 110 -15.55 -1.70 -9.74
CA VAL A 110 -14.10 -1.52 -9.82
C VAL A 110 -13.50 -1.37 -8.42
N GLY A 111 -14.09 -0.52 -7.57
CA GLY A 111 -13.63 -0.29 -6.20
C GLY A 111 -13.69 -1.56 -5.34
N LEU A 112 -14.73 -2.39 -5.49
CA LEU A 112 -14.84 -3.67 -4.79
C LEU A 112 -13.77 -4.66 -5.26
N LEU A 113 -13.55 -4.78 -6.57
CA LEU A 113 -12.51 -5.65 -7.12
C LEU A 113 -11.12 -5.25 -6.62
N PHE A 114 -10.82 -3.96 -6.63
CA PHE A 114 -9.54 -3.45 -6.12
C PHE A 114 -9.38 -3.61 -4.62
N THR A 115 -10.45 -3.39 -3.85
CA THR A 115 -10.44 -3.63 -2.40
C THR A 115 -10.25 -5.12 -2.09
N ALA A 116 -10.90 -6.02 -2.83
CA ALA A 116 -10.70 -7.46 -2.68
C ALA A 116 -9.28 -7.88 -3.03
N LEU A 117 -8.72 -7.31 -4.11
CA LEU A 117 -7.33 -7.51 -4.51
C LEU A 117 -6.36 -7.02 -3.44
N TRP A 118 -6.62 -5.84 -2.85
CA TRP A 118 -5.85 -5.30 -1.74
C TRP A 118 -5.81 -6.25 -0.55
N VAL A 119 -6.98 -6.71 -0.09
CA VAL A 119 -7.08 -7.66 1.03
C VAL A 119 -6.31 -8.95 0.71
N TYR A 120 -6.47 -9.48 -0.50
CA TYR A 120 -5.73 -10.64 -0.96
C TYR A 120 -4.21 -10.43 -0.94
N CYS A 121 -3.73 -9.30 -1.48
CA CYS A 121 -2.32 -8.92 -1.47
C CYS A 121 -1.76 -8.76 -0.06
N MET A 122 -2.53 -8.20 0.88
CA MET A 122 -2.11 -8.06 2.27
C MET A 122 -1.97 -9.43 2.95
N ILE A 123 -2.94 -10.32 2.78
CA ILE A 123 -2.91 -11.66 3.39
C ILE A 123 -1.80 -12.52 2.77
N LYS A 124 -1.72 -12.58 1.43
CA LYS A 124 -0.73 -13.39 0.72
C LYS A 124 0.67 -12.84 0.85
N GLY A 125 0.84 -11.52 0.77
CA GLY A 125 2.12 -10.86 1.03
C GLY A 125 2.65 -11.22 2.41
N ALA A 126 1.82 -11.11 3.44
CA ALA A 126 2.16 -11.52 4.81
C ALA A 126 2.55 -13.00 4.91
N GLN A 127 1.82 -13.90 4.23
CA GLN A 127 2.13 -15.33 4.21
C GLN A 127 3.49 -15.62 3.57
N ILE A 128 3.77 -15.01 2.42
CA ILE A 128 5.04 -15.17 1.69
C ILE A 128 6.21 -14.62 2.51
N ASP A 129 6.06 -13.42 3.07
CA ASP A 129 7.11 -12.80 3.88
C ASP A 129 7.42 -13.65 5.13
N ARG A 130 6.41 -14.21 5.81
CA ARG A 130 6.62 -15.16 6.93
C ARG A 130 7.34 -16.43 6.50
N GLY A 131 6.94 -17.02 5.37
CA GLY A 131 7.60 -18.21 4.83
C GLY A 131 9.07 -17.96 4.48
N ARG A 132 9.38 -16.79 3.92
CA ARG A 132 10.75 -16.40 3.61
C ARG A 132 11.62 -16.30 4.86
N ILE A 133 11.10 -15.71 5.94
CA ILE A 133 11.81 -15.64 7.24
C ILE A 133 12.09 -17.04 7.79
N ALA A 134 11.10 -17.94 7.75
CA ALA A 134 11.27 -19.32 8.24
C ALA A 134 12.31 -20.11 7.43
N HIS A 135 12.34 -19.91 6.11
CA HIS A 135 13.31 -20.56 5.23
C HIS A 135 14.75 -20.07 5.51
N PHE A 136 14.95 -18.76 5.68
CA PHE A 136 16.26 -18.21 6.06
C PHE A 136 16.72 -18.69 7.45
N ALA A 137 15.81 -18.83 8.40
CA ALA A 137 16.12 -19.39 9.72
C ALA A 137 16.51 -20.89 9.67
N ALA A 138 16.05 -21.63 8.66
CA ALA A 138 16.43 -23.03 8.45
C ALA A 138 17.80 -23.20 7.76
N MET A 139 18.18 -22.28 6.85
CA MET A 139 19.47 -22.29 6.15
C MET A 139 20.63 -21.65 6.94
N GLY A 140 20.32 -20.87 7.98
CA GLY A 140 21.33 -20.27 8.87
C GLY A 140 21.77 -21.16 10.05
N ARG A 141 21.55 -22.48 9.95
CA ARG A 141 22.19 -23.49 10.83
C ARG A 141 23.46 -24.01 10.19
#